data_AF-A0A952FSI5-F1
#
_entry.id   AF-A0A952FSI5-F1
#
_cell.length_a   1.000
_cell.length_b   1.000
_cell.length_c   1.000
_cell.angle_alpha   90.00
_cell.angle_beta   90.00
_cell.angle_gamma   90.00
#
_symmetry.space_group_name_H-M   'P 1'
#
loop_
_entity.id
_entity.type
_entity.pdbx_description
1 polymer ?
#
loop_
_entity_poly.entity_id
_entity_poly.type
_entity_poly.pdbx_seq_one_letter_code
_entity_poly.pdbx_strand_id
1 'polypeptide(L)'
;MPAVVRGGRRQADKTAGAPKASGGSKASGKGSGRSRGAARKAPAAPAGKYQVIGSVAIPTEVTAWFAVLMVLALLGVILATGNRAQILQQSVVGFADHRIAGLGINVQNIRLEGVVNTDPAWSDITKALNVRRGDPLALMDLNAVQKSVENVGWVKQATVRRQFPDLLVISVVQRPRLAVWQYQGKDTVIDDQGQVIPEAHAVNFLNLPLIVGEGANEAAADILELMNARPALMQKTYALVRVNTRRWDIHLKNGAVIKLPALNQDQAMGRLDMLMAQHRVLDQGFAEIDLLDPNALQVVPLETHAAQSAQPAPSL
;
A
#
# COMPACT_ATOMS: atom_id res chain seq x y z
N MET A 1 -35.43 -3.40 52.08
CA MET A 1 -36.39 -4.54 51.97
C MET A 1 -36.24 -5.19 50.59
N PRO A 2 -36.58 -6.50 50.42
CA PRO A 2 -35.76 -7.54 49.74
C PRO A 2 -36.20 -7.84 48.27
N ALA A 3 -35.82 -8.90 47.53
CA ALA A 3 -35.35 -10.27 47.87
C ALA A 3 -34.56 -10.97 46.70
N VAL A 4 -33.63 -11.93 46.93
CA VAL A 4 -33.77 -13.41 47.16
C VAL A 4 -34.33 -14.15 45.92
N VAL A 5 -33.53 -14.83 45.05
CA VAL A 5 -32.88 -16.19 45.14
C VAL A 5 -33.68 -17.34 44.45
N ARG A 6 -32.95 -18.42 44.03
CA ARG A 6 -33.36 -19.70 43.38
C ARG A 6 -33.73 -19.58 41.89
N GLY A 7 -33.32 -20.47 40.97
CA GLY A 7 -33.08 -21.93 40.98
C GLY A 7 -33.92 -22.52 39.82
N GLY A 8 -33.69 -23.66 39.17
CA GLY A 8 -32.67 -24.71 39.25
C GLY A 8 -33.23 -26.03 38.69
N ARG A 9 -32.50 -26.70 37.77
CA ARG A 9 -32.71 -28.08 37.22
C ARG A 9 -33.89 -28.29 36.23
N ARG A 10 -33.60 -28.76 35.01
CA ARG A 10 -33.57 -30.15 34.49
C ARG A 10 -34.95 -30.78 34.21
N GLN A 11 -35.11 -31.29 32.98
CA GLN A 11 -35.77 -32.58 32.73
C GLN A 11 -34.87 -33.46 31.84
N ALA A 12 -35.02 -34.77 31.98
CA ALA A 12 -34.32 -35.81 31.23
C ALA A 12 -35.22 -37.06 31.16
N ASP A 13 -35.04 -37.86 30.10
CA ASP A 13 -35.61 -39.19 29.84
C ASP A 13 -34.91 -39.68 28.54
N LYS A 14 -34.59 -40.95 28.23
CA LYS A 14 -34.74 -42.30 28.82
C LYS A 14 -33.57 -43.15 28.21
N THR A 15 -32.72 -43.90 28.95
CA THR A 15 -32.85 -45.32 29.35
C THR A 15 -33.53 -46.24 28.32
N ALA A 16 -33.11 -47.47 27.97
CA ALA A 16 -31.99 -48.35 28.33
C ALA A 16 -31.74 -49.33 27.13
N GLY A 17 -30.65 -50.09 27.01
CA GLY A 17 -30.48 -51.40 27.67
C GLY A 17 -30.18 -52.52 26.64
N ALA A 18 -29.48 -53.58 27.05
CA ALA A 18 -29.24 -54.84 26.31
C ALA A 18 -29.63 -56.03 27.25
N PRO A 19 -29.57 -57.34 26.89
CA PRO A 19 -29.16 -58.02 25.65
C PRO A 19 -30.08 -59.23 25.22
N LYS A 20 -29.53 -60.18 24.43
CA LYS A 20 -29.94 -61.60 24.17
C LYS A 20 -30.96 -61.99 23.06
N ALA A 21 -30.40 -62.34 21.89
CA ALA A 21 -30.46 -63.63 21.17
C ALA A 21 -31.74 -64.50 21.03
N SER A 22 -32.08 -64.87 19.77
CA SER A 22 -32.57 -66.22 19.39
C SER A 22 -32.55 -66.50 17.86
N GLY A 23 -31.97 -67.63 17.43
CA GLY A 23 -32.22 -68.31 16.14
C GLY A 23 -31.69 -67.67 14.82
N GLY A 24 -31.21 -68.42 13.81
CA GLY A 24 -30.91 -69.85 13.77
C GLY A 24 -30.78 -70.45 12.35
N SER A 25 -29.55 -70.80 11.93
CA SER A 25 -29.22 -71.58 10.71
C SER A 25 -29.43 -70.89 9.34
N LYS A 26 -28.73 -71.26 8.25
CA LYS A 26 -27.97 -72.50 7.99
C LYS A 26 -26.86 -72.31 6.92
N ALA A 27 -25.68 -72.91 7.16
CA ALA A 27 -24.66 -73.40 6.20
C ALA A 27 -24.05 -72.44 5.14
N SER A 28 -22.80 -72.58 4.70
CA SER A 28 -21.67 -73.46 5.03
C SER A 28 -20.39 -72.78 4.51
N GLY A 29 -19.33 -72.59 5.32
CA GLY A 29 -18.10 -73.39 5.21
C GLY A 29 -17.09 -72.83 4.18
N LYS A 30 -15.76 -72.86 4.36
CA LYS A 30 -14.92 -73.51 5.37
C LYS A 30 -13.49 -72.92 5.30
N GLY A 31 -12.85 -72.73 6.46
CA GLY A 31 -11.44 -73.11 6.66
C GLY A 31 -10.37 -72.02 6.64
N SER A 32 -9.77 -71.77 7.80
CA SER A 32 -8.42 -71.17 7.91
C SER A 32 -7.34 -72.18 7.49
N GLY A 33 -6.22 -71.73 6.91
CA GLY A 33 -5.20 -72.64 6.35
C GLY A 33 -3.84 -72.01 6.04
N ARG A 34 -3.08 -71.70 7.09
CA ARG A 34 -1.63 -71.38 7.08
C ARG A 34 -0.81 -72.42 6.28
N SER A 35 -0.07 -72.03 5.24
CA SER A 35 1.32 -72.51 4.99
C SER A 35 2.02 -72.00 3.71
N ARG A 36 3.33 -71.78 3.86
CA ARG A 36 4.46 -72.03 2.93
C ARG A 36 4.20 -72.11 1.41
N GLY A 37 4.78 -71.13 0.69
CA GLY A 37 5.82 -71.37 -0.33
C GLY A 37 5.45 -72.00 -1.68
N ALA A 38 5.62 -71.23 -2.76
CA ALA A 38 6.18 -71.70 -4.03
C ALA A 38 6.54 -70.51 -4.92
N ALA A 39 7.78 -70.44 -5.40
CA ALA A 39 8.14 -69.52 -6.47
C ALA A 39 7.44 -69.94 -7.78
N ARG A 40 6.84 -68.99 -8.50
CA ARG A 40 6.33 -69.24 -9.86
C ARG A 40 7.18 -68.48 -10.87
N LYS A 41 7.80 -69.24 -11.77
CA LYS A 41 8.58 -68.75 -12.91
C LYS A 41 7.72 -67.88 -13.82
N ALA A 42 8.25 -66.73 -14.25
CA ALA A 42 7.80 -66.09 -15.48
C ALA A 42 8.44 -66.82 -16.69
N PRO A 43 7.76 -66.89 -17.85
CA PRO A 43 8.27 -67.60 -19.02
C PRO A 43 9.46 -66.86 -19.67
N ALA A 44 10.41 -67.61 -20.20
CA ALA A 44 11.57 -67.06 -20.89
C ALA A 44 11.20 -66.52 -22.28
N ALA A 45 11.54 -65.26 -22.54
CA ALA A 45 11.61 -64.75 -23.91
C ALA A 45 12.87 -65.33 -24.60
N PRO A 46 12.82 -65.60 -25.92
CA PRO A 46 13.92 -66.26 -26.62
C PRO A 46 15.16 -65.35 -26.70
N ALA A 47 16.31 -65.86 -26.26
CA ALA A 47 17.59 -65.18 -26.36
C ALA A 47 18.05 -65.08 -27.82
N GLY A 48 17.67 -63.99 -28.49
CA GLY A 48 18.19 -63.62 -29.80
C GLY A 48 19.71 -63.40 -29.71
N LYS A 49 20.47 -64.28 -30.37
CA LYS A 49 21.94 -64.19 -30.44
C LYS A 49 22.34 -63.04 -31.36
N TYR A 50 22.45 -61.84 -30.82
CA TYR A 50 23.16 -60.75 -31.50
C TYR A 50 24.65 -61.09 -31.53
N GLN A 51 25.10 -61.69 -32.64
CA GLN A 51 26.53 -61.77 -32.95
C GLN A 51 27.01 -60.34 -33.19
N VAL A 52 27.73 -59.79 -32.21
CA VAL A 52 28.42 -58.50 -32.35
C VAL A 52 29.53 -58.68 -33.37
N ILE A 53 29.27 -58.29 -34.60
CA ILE A 53 30.28 -58.17 -35.64
C ILE A 53 31.22 -57.05 -35.24
N GLY A 54 32.48 -57.39 -34.93
CA GLY A 54 33.61 -56.48 -34.80
C GLY A 54 33.41 -55.28 -33.86
N SER A 55 33.85 -55.41 -32.61
CA SER A 55 34.22 -54.23 -31.84
C SER A 55 35.44 -53.58 -32.49
N VAL A 56 35.20 -52.64 -33.40
CA VAL A 56 36.24 -51.71 -33.87
C VAL A 56 36.66 -50.89 -32.66
N ALA A 57 37.85 -51.17 -32.14
CA ALA A 57 38.45 -50.39 -31.08
C ALA A 57 38.89 -49.04 -31.66
N ILE A 58 37.95 -48.09 -31.75
CA ILE A 58 38.26 -46.73 -32.16
C ILE A 58 39.18 -46.14 -31.08
N PRO A 59 40.41 -45.71 -31.41
CA PRO A 59 41.31 -45.15 -30.41
C PRO A 59 40.68 -43.90 -29.78
N THR A 60 40.92 -43.71 -28.47
CA THR A 60 40.33 -42.62 -27.66
C THR A 60 40.63 -41.23 -28.20
N GLU A 61 41.74 -41.08 -28.94
CA GLU A 61 42.08 -39.86 -29.65
C GLU A 61 41.07 -39.55 -30.77
N VAL A 62 40.69 -40.56 -31.57
CA VAL A 62 39.75 -40.38 -32.68
C VAL A 62 38.34 -40.09 -32.16
N THR A 63 37.89 -40.73 -31.07
CA THR A 63 36.60 -40.36 -30.45
C THR A 63 36.61 -38.96 -29.82
N ALA A 64 37.74 -38.51 -29.26
CA ALA A 64 37.88 -37.12 -28.79
C ALA A 64 37.83 -36.11 -29.95
N TRP A 65 38.53 -36.36 -31.05
CA TRP A 65 38.44 -35.53 -32.26
C TRP A 65 37.04 -35.54 -32.88
N PHE A 66 36.34 -36.67 -32.90
CA PHE A 66 34.93 -36.72 -33.31
C PHE A 66 34.02 -35.92 -32.38
N ALA A 67 34.24 -35.92 -31.06
CA ALA A 67 33.46 -35.10 -30.13
C ALA A 67 33.71 -33.60 -30.36
N VAL A 68 34.96 -33.18 -30.58
CA VAL A 68 35.32 -31.79 -30.92
C VAL A 68 34.71 -31.39 -32.27
N LEU A 69 34.75 -32.25 -33.28
CA LEU A 69 34.10 -32.01 -34.57
C LEU A 69 32.58 -31.97 -34.46
N MET A 70 31.95 -32.76 -33.58
CA MET A 70 30.52 -32.68 -33.30
C MET A 70 30.14 -31.34 -32.66
N VAL A 71 30.93 -30.87 -31.69
CA VAL A 71 30.74 -29.54 -31.06
C VAL A 71 30.94 -28.42 -32.09
N LEU A 72 31.98 -28.50 -32.93
CA LEU A 72 32.24 -27.52 -34.00
C LEU A 72 31.17 -27.56 -35.10
N ALA A 73 30.65 -28.73 -35.47
CA ALA A 73 29.55 -28.88 -36.41
C ALA A 73 28.24 -28.31 -35.84
N LEU A 74 27.94 -28.56 -34.56
CA LEU A 74 26.84 -27.89 -33.84
C LEU A 74 27.04 -26.37 -33.84
N LEU A 75 28.23 -25.88 -33.49
CA LEU A 75 28.57 -24.45 -33.52
C LEU A 75 28.39 -23.85 -34.93
N GLY A 76 28.82 -24.57 -35.97
CA GLY A 76 28.68 -24.21 -37.38
C GLY A 76 27.23 -24.19 -37.84
N VAL A 77 26.41 -25.18 -37.48
CA VAL A 77 24.97 -25.21 -37.75
C VAL A 77 24.26 -24.06 -37.02
N ILE A 78 24.60 -23.78 -35.76
CA ILE A 78 24.04 -22.65 -35.01
C ILE A 78 24.54 -21.32 -35.60
N LEU A 79 25.74 -21.24 -36.20
CA LEU A 79 26.25 -20.05 -36.91
C LEU A 79 25.57 -19.82 -38.25
N ALA A 80 25.37 -20.87 -39.06
CA ALA A 80 24.78 -20.79 -40.39
C ALA A 80 23.25 -20.63 -40.37
N THR A 81 22.58 -21.16 -39.35
CA THR A 81 21.14 -20.96 -39.16
C THR A 81 20.91 -19.57 -38.54
N GLY A 82 20.68 -18.57 -39.40
CA GLY A 82 20.62 -17.13 -39.07
C GLY A 82 19.54 -16.67 -38.08
N ASN A 83 18.93 -17.56 -37.30
CA ASN A 83 17.88 -17.28 -36.32
C ASN A 83 18.43 -16.77 -34.97
N ARG A 84 19.45 -15.90 -35.03
CA ARG A 84 20.29 -15.49 -33.88
C ARG A 84 19.82 -14.19 -33.21
N ALA A 85 18.79 -14.31 -32.38
CA ALA A 85 18.55 -13.36 -31.29
C ALA A 85 17.85 -14.05 -30.10
N GLN A 86 16.68 -14.64 -30.35
CA GLN A 86 15.74 -15.02 -29.30
C GLN A 86 16.17 -16.26 -28.49
N ILE A 87 16.67 -17.32 -29.14
CA ILE A 87 17.12 -18.54 -28.46
C ILE A 87 18.37 -18.28 -27.61
N LEU A 88 19.25 -17.38 -28.07
CA LEU A 88 20.47 -17.00 -27.34
C LEU A 88 20.14 -16.13 -26.12
N GLN A 89 19.22 -15.17 -26.23
CA GLN A 89 18.75 -14.37 -25.08
C GLN A 89 18.11 -15.24 -24.00
N GLN A 90 17.15 -16.10 -24.36
CA GLN A 90 16.40 -16.91 -23.37
C GLN A 90 17.32 -17.90 -22.63
N SER A 91 18.32 -18.45 -23.32
CA SER A 91 19.29 -19.37 -22.71
C SER A 91 20.28 -18.63 -21.81
N VAL A 92 20.84 -17.49 -22.24
CA VAL A 92 21.88 -16.78 -21.49
C VAL A 92 21.33 -16.14 -20.21
N VAL A 93 20.13 -15.54 -20.26
CA VAL A 93 19.50 -14.95 -19.08
C VAL A 93 19.20 -16.03 -18.03
N GLY A 94 18.51 -17.11 -18.43
CA GLY A 94 18.18 -18.20 -17.51
C GLY A 94 19.39 -18.92 -16.89
N PHE A 95 20.51 -19.04 -17.62
CA PHE A 95 21.74 -19.62 -17.07
C PHE A 95 22.51 -18.67 -16.13
N ALA A 96 22.45 -17.35 -16.36
CA ALA A 96 23.04 -16.36 -15.46
C ALA A 96 22.29 -16.34 -14.12
N ASP A 97 20.95 -16.30 -14.16
CA ASP A 97 20.08 -16.24 -12.98
C ASP A 97 20.36 -17.39 -11.98
N HIS A 98 20.39 -18.63 -12.47
CA HIS A 98 20.54 -19.82 -11.62
C HIS A 98 21.96 -20.00 -11.03
N ARG A 99 23.00 -19.44 -11.66
CA ARG A 99 24.38 -19.51 -11.14
C ARG A 99 24.69 -18.35 -10.19
N ILE A 100 24.19 -17.14 -10.44
CA ILE A 100 24.43 -15.97 -9.59
C ILE A 100 23.64 -16.09 -8.27
N ALA A 101 22.40 -16.60 -8.32
CA ALA A 101 21.63 -16.91 -7.10
C ALA A 101 22.34 -17.95 -6.21
N GLY A 102 23.07 -18.90 -6.81
CA GLY A 102 23.87 -19.91 -6.10
C GLY A 102 25.14 -19.37 -5.43
N LEU A 103 25.54 -18.13 -5.70
CA LEU A 103 26.68 -17.46 -5.05
C LEU A 103 26.27 -16.61 -3.84
N GLY A 104 25.00 -16.64 -3.44
CA GLY A 104 24.48 -15.83 -2.32
C GLY A 104 24.28 -14.35 -2.64
N ILE A 105 24.32 -13.97 -3.92
CA ILE A 105 24.08 -12.59 -4.40
C ILE A 105 22.60 -12.42 -4.75
N ASN A 106 21.75 -12.52 -3.72
CA ASN A 106 20.30 -12.45 -3.81
C ASN A 106 19.74 -11.53 -2.72
N VAL A 107 18.56 -10.94 -2.95
CA VAL A 107 17.92 -10.10 -1.94
C VAL A 107 17.49 -10.98 -0.76
N GLN A 108 18.16 -10.87 0.38
CA GLN A 108 17.71 -11.48 1.64
C GLN A 108 17.15 -10.41 2.58
N ASN A 109 17.83 -9.26 2.59
CA ASN A 109 17.51 -8.14 3.45
C ASN A 109 17.06 -6.93 2.62
N ILE A 110 15.98 -6.28 3.06
CA ILE A 110 15.48 -5.03 2.51
C ILE A 110 15.45 -4.03 3.67
N ARG A 111 16.19 -2.93 3.55
CA ARG A 111 16.21 -1.84 4.54
C ARG A 111 15.57 -0.61 3.93
N LEU A 112 14.42 -0.22 4.50
CA LEU A 112 13.77 1.06 4.19
C LEU A 112 14.25 2.10 5.23
N GLU A 113 14.83 3.19 4.75
CA GLU A 113 15.34 4.32 5.54
C GLU A 113 14.44 5.54 5.30
N GLY A 114 14.24 6.39 6.32
CA GLY A 114 13.39 7.60 6.23
C GLY A 114 11.89 7.39 6.49
N VAL A 115 11.45 6.14 6.69
CA VAL A 115 10.08 5.80 7.10
C VAL A 115 10.11 4.89 8.33
N VAL A 116 9.31 5.21 9.34
CA VAL A 116 9.16 4.35 10.53
C VAL A 116 8.08 3.31 10.29
N ASN A 117 8.27 2.09 10.82
CA ASN A 117 7.37 0.95 10.66
C ASN A 117 5.94 1.15 11.20
N THR A 118 5.73 2.18 12.02
CA THR A 118 4.43 2.54 12.63
C THR A 118 3.65 3.53 11.75
N ASP A 119 4.30 4.15 10.76
CA ASP A 119 3.64 5.09 9.85
C ASP A 119 2.87 4.34 8.74
N PRO A 120 1.64 4.75 8.38
CA PRO A 120 0.89 4.19 7.26
C PRO A 120 1.71 4.06 5.97
N ALA A 121 2.58 5.03 5.69
CA ALA A 121 3.43 5.04 4.50
C ALA A 121 4.31 3.78 4.37
N TRP A 122 4.73 3.17 5.49
CA TRP A 122 5.54 1.94 5.48
C TRP A 122 4.82 0.80 4.77
N SER A 123 3.53 0.61 5.08
CA SER A 123 2.70 -0.45 4.52
C SER A 123 2.59 -0.32 2.99
N ASP A 124 2.44 0.90 2.50
CA ASP A 124 2.11 1.12 1.09
C ASP A 124 3.37 1.12 0.22
N ILE A 125 4.48 1.68 0.72
CA ILE A 125 5.81 1.55 0.10
C ILE A 125 6.23 0.08 0.01
N THR A 126 6.04 -0.70 1.08
CA THR A 126 6.43 -2.12 1.06
C THR A 126 5.58 -2.99 0.14
N LYS A 127 4.30 -2.65 -0.08
CA LYS A 127 3.48 -3.26 -1.14
C LYS A 127 3.97 -2.87 -2.53
N ALA A 128 4.30 -1.59 -2.74
CA ALA A 128 4.68 -1.05 -4.05
C ALA A 128 6.04 -1.56 -4.57
N LEU A 129 6.98 -1.88 -3.66
CA LEU A 129 8.30 -2.41 -4.02
C LEU A 129 8.25 -3.65 -4.92
N ASN A 130 7.29 -4.56 -4.72
CA ASN A 130 7.14 -5.85 -5.42
C ASN A 130 8.41 -6.75 -5.48
N VAL A 131 9.47 -6.40 -4.74
CA VAL A 131 10.70 -7.20 -4.59
C VAL A 131 10.48 -8.29 -3.54
N ARG A 132 10.94 -9.50 -3.84
CA ARG A 132 10.83 -10.67 -2.98
C ARG A 132 12.20 -11.11 -2.47
N ARG A 133 12.20 -11.83 -1.34
CA ARG A 133 13.40 -12.51 -0.86
C ARG A 133 13.78 -13.63 -1.84
N GLY A 134 15.04 -13.66 -2.24
CA GLY A 134 15.58 -14.58 -3.25
C GLY A 134 15.79 -13.96 -4.63
N ASP A 135 15.27 -12.76 -4.90
CA ASP A 135 15.41 -12.10 -6.21
C ASP A 135 16.90 -11.80 -6.54
N PRO A 136 17.33 -11.88 -7.83
CA PRO A 136 18.71 -11.60 -8.22
C PRO A 136 19.12 -10.13 -8.00
N LEU A 137 19.77 -9.83 -6.87
CA LEU A 137 20.17 -8.45 -6.50
C LEU A 137 21.06 -7.80 -7.56
N ALA A 138 21.96 -8.56 -8.19
CA ALA A 138 22.88 -8.07 -9.20
C ALA A 138 22.20 -7.67 -10.53
N LEU A 139 21.13 -8.38 -10.93
CA LEU A 139 20.48 -8.23 -12.25
C LEU A 139 19.18 -7.40 -12.19
N MET A 140 18.62 -7.17 -11.00
CA MET A 140 17.46 -6.31 -10.75
C MET A 140 17.65 -4.89 -11.30
N ASP A 141 16.65 -4.32 -11.97
CA ASP A 141 16.67 -2.90 -12.35
C ASP A 141 16.26 -1.99 -11.17
N LEU A 142 17.22 -1.24 -10.63
CA LEU A 142 16.94 -0.30 -9.55
C LEU A 142 16.09 0.88 -9.98
N ASN A 143 16.13 1.28 -11.27
CA ASN A 143 15.35 2.42 -11.75
C ASN A 143 13.86 2.07 -11.79
N ALA A 144 13.52 0.84 -12.17
CA ALA A 144 12.17 0.31 -12.04
C ALA A 144 11.71 0.29 -10.57
N VAL A 145 12.53 -0.25 -9.66
CA VAL A 145 12.20 -0.27 -8.21
C VAL A 145 12.05 1.15 -7.64
N GLN A 146 12.94 2.08 -7.98
CA GLN A 146 12.86 3.48 -7.56
C GLN A 146 11.54 4.12 -8.04
N LYS A 147 11.21 3.99 -9.33
CA LYS A 147 9.94 4.51 -9.88
C LYS A 147 8.71 3.90 -9.22
N SER A 148 8.73 2.59 -8.93
CA SER A 148 7.64 1.94 -8.19
C SER A 148 7.43 2.52 -6.79
N VAL A 149 8.51 2.92 -6.10
CA VAL A 149 8.43 3.61 -4.80
C VAL A 149 7.98 5.07 -4.95
N GLU A 150 8.52 5.80 -5.93
CA GLU A 150 8.17 7.21 -6.20
C GLU A 150 6.72 7.40 -6.66
N ASN A 151 6.10 6.37 -7.22
CA ASN A 151 4.68 6.36 -7.59
C ASN A 151 3.72 6.28 -6.37
N VAL A 152 4.22 6.01 -5.16
CA VAL A 152 3.41 6.00 -3.92
C VAL A 152 3.24 7.44 -3.45
N GLY A 153 2.01 7.89 -3.21
CA GLY A 153 1.71 9.30 -2.91
C GLY A 153 2.48 9.86 -1.71
N TRP A 154 2.79 9.02 -0.72
CA TRP A 154 3.60 9.35 0.46
C TRP A 154 5.06 9.76 0.15
N VAL A 155 5.57 9.45 -1.05
CA VAL A 155 6.98 9.63 -1.42
C VAL A 155 7.17 10.94 -2.18
N LYS A 156 8.13 11.75 -1.71
CA LYS A 156 8.61 12.95 -2.43
C LYS A 156 9.82 12.63 -3.30
N GLN A 157 10.68 11.72 -2.84
CA GLN A 157 11.84 11.20 -3.57
C GLN A 157 12.25 9.83 -2.99
N ALA A 158 12.71 8.91 -3.84
CA ALA A 158 13.36 7.68 -3.38
C ALA A 158 14.79 7.57 -3.91
N THR A 159 15.61 6.76 -3.25
CA THR A 159 16.94 6.39 -3.74
C THR A 159 17.17 4.93 -3.39
N VAL A 160 17.40 4.11 -4.41
CA VAL A 160 17.59 2.66 -4.27
C VAL A 160 19.06 2.33 -4.54
N ARG A 161 19.72 1.65 -3.61
CA ARG A 161 21.13 1.25 -3.71
C ARG A 161 21.31 -0.21 -3.29
N ARG A 162 22.18 -0.92 -4.02
CA ARG A 162 22.60 -2.29 -3.66
C ARG A 162 23.74 -2.21 -2.65
N GLN A 163 23.68 -3.01 -1.61
CA GLN A 163 24.79 -3.26 -0.69
C GLN A 163 25.05 -4.77 -0.69
N PHE A 164 26.13 -5.16 -1.37
CA PHE A 164 26.50 -6.57 -1.50
C PHE A 164 26.91 -7.18 -0.15
N PRO A 165 26.68 -8.49 0.08
CA PRO A 165 26.20 -9.47 -0.90
C PRO A 165 24.68 -9.47 -1.13
N ASP A 166 23.87 -9.11 -0.13
CA ASP A 166 22.47 -9.55 -0.03
C ASP A 166 21.44 -8.47 0.36
N LEU A 167 21.87 -7.22 0.52
CA LEU A 167 21.07 -6.13 1.07
C LEU A 167 20.65 -5.12 -0.02
N LEU A 168 19.34 -4.87 -0.11
CA LEU A 168 18.77 -3.75 -0.84
C LEU A 168 18.44 -2.62 0.15
N VAL A 169 19.05 -1.44 -0.03
CA VAL A 169 18.75 -0.26 0.79
C VAL A 169 17.93 0.72 -0.05
N ILE A 170 16.77 1.11 0.47
CA ILE A 170 15.88 2.09 -0.13
C ILE A 170 15.77 3.25 0.86
N SER A 171 16.27 4.41 0.50
CA SER A 171 16.18 5.63 1.30
C SER A 171 15.05 6.49 0.72
N VAL A 172 14.04 6.84 1.54
CA VAL A 172 12.84 7.58 1.13
C VAL A 172 12.78 8.92 1.83
N VAL A 173 12.55 9.98 1.04
CA VAL A 173 12.12 11.28 1.54
C VAL A 173 10.60 11.30 1.52
N GLN A 174 9.98 11.35 2.70
CA GLN A 174 8.54 11.46 2.81
C GLN A 174 8.04 12.83 2.37
N ARG A 175 6.83 12.82 1.78
CA ARG A 175 6.06 14.01 1.48
C ARG A 175 5.38 14.52 2.76
N PRO A 176 5.51 15.80 3.13
CA PRO A 176 4.84 16.35 4.32
C PRO A 176 3.32 16.38 4.10
N ARG A 177 2.56 16.29 5.19
CA ARG A 177 1.09 16.34 5.16
C ARG A 177 0.68 17.74 5.59
N LEU A 178 0.23 18.57 4.66
CA LEU A 178 -0.08 19.98 4.91
C LEU A 178 -1.50 20.16 5.45
N ALA A 179 -2.49 19.58 4.76
CA ALA A 179 -3.91 19.81 5.03
C ALA A 179 -4.78 18.64 4.55
N VAL A 180 -6.04 18.61 5.03
CA VAL A 180 -7.13 17.88 4.37
C VAL A 180 -7.83 18.86 3.43
N TRP A 181 -7.82 18.57 2.13
CA TRP A 181 -8.57 19.29 1.11
C TRP A 181 -9.91 18.61 0.83
N GLN A 182 -10.98 19.38 1.02
CA GLN A 182 -12.35 18.99 0.71
C GLN A 182 -12.85 19.71 -0.56
N TYR A 183 -13.17 18.92 -1.59
CA TYR A 183 -13.75 19.43 -2.83
C TYR A 183 -14.70 18.41 -3.46
N GLN A 184 -15.84 18.87 -3.98
CA GLN A 184 -16.90 18.02 -4.57
C GLN A 184 -17.33 16.83 -3.67
N GLY A 185 -17.37 17.03 -2.35
CA GLY A 185 -17.75 15.99 -1.37
C GLY A 185 -16.70 14.88 -1.17
N LYS A 186 -15.46 15.10 -1.59
CA LYS A 186 -14.31 14.20 -1.34
C LYS A 186 -13.30 14.90 -0.44
N ASP A 187 -12.86 14.19 0.59
CA ASP A 187 -11.81 14.65 1.51
C ASP A 187 -10.51 13.91 1.17
N THR A 188 -9.45 14.66 0.86
CA THR A 188 -8.15 14.12 0.44
C THR A 188 -7.03 14.83 1.19
N VAL A 189 -5.96 14.14 1.58
CA VAL A 189 -4.80 14.81 2.18
C VAL A 189 -3.91 15.36 1.09
N ILE A 190 -3.37 16.56 1.30
CA ILE A 190 -2.43 17.22 0.39
C ILE A 190 -1.09 17.53 1.06
N ASP A 191 -0.09 17.85 0.26
CA ASP A 191 1.25 18.21 0.69
C ASP A 191 1.57 19.72 0.62
N ASP A 192 2.84 20.05 0.85
CA ASP A 192 3.40 21.40 0.77
C ASP A 192 3.32 22.06 -0.61
N GLN A 193 2.98 21.30 -1.66
CA GLN A 193 2.87 21.73 -3.06
C GLN A 193 1.43 21.58 -3.60
N GLY A 194 0.44 21.32 -2.74
CA GLY A 194 -0.96 21.11 -3.13
C GLY A 194 -1.24 19.79 -3.86
N GLN A 195 -0.28 18.86 -3.88
CA GLN A 195 -0.42 17.54 -4.49
C GLN A 195 -1.17 16.59 -3.55
N VAL A 196 -2.14 15.86 -4.10
CA VAL A 196 -2.95 14.88 -3.36
C VAL A 196 -2.13 13.63 -3.04
N ILE A 197 -2.31 13.09 -1.83
CA ILE A 197 -1.78 11.80 -1.38
C ILE A 197 -2.94 10.78 -1.36
N PRO A 198 -3.11 9.91 -2.38
CA PRO A 198 -4.31 9.07 -2.51
C PRO A 198 -4.48 8.02 -1.41
N GLU A 199 -3.38 7.50 -0.87
CA GLU A 199 -3.36 6.49 0.20
C GLU A 199 -3.66 7.10 1.58
N ALA A 200 -3.61 8.42 1.71
CA ALA A 200 -3.83 9.14 2.95
C ALA A 200 -5.32 9.36 3.21
N HIS A 201 -5.96 8.39 3.87
CA HIS A 201 -7.35 8.53 4.30
C HIS A 201 -7.51 9.68 5.31
N ALA A 202 -8.25 10.73 4.92
CA ALA A 202 -8.44 11.96 5.70
C ALA A 202 -8.95 11.72 7.14
N VAL A 203 -9.76 10.67 7.35
CA VAL A 203 -10.26 10.24 8.67
C VAL A 203 -9.14 9.96 9.69
N ASN A 204 -7.95 9.58 9.24
CA ASN A 204 -6.79 9.32 10.10
C ASN A 204 -6.03 10.61 10.47
N PHE A 205 -6.40 11.77 9.92
CA PHE A 205 -5.65 13.02 9.99
C PHE A 205 -6.48 14.19 10.50
N LEU A 206 -7.32 13.94 11.52
CA LEU A 206 -8.20 14.93 12.16
C LEU A 206 -7.46 16.11 12.84
N ASN A 207 -6.13 16.02 12.95
CA ASN A 207 -5.27 17.07 13.48
C ASN A 207 -4.75 18.04 12.41
N LEU A 208 -4.94 17.73 11.12
CA LEU A 208 -4.56 18.62 10.02
C LEU A 208 -5.62 19.72 9.81
N PRO A 209 -5.23 20.90 9.30
CA PRO A 209 -6.19 21.93 8.89
C PRO A 209 -7.10 21.41 7.77
N LEU A 210 -8.40 21.71 7.87
CA LEU A 210 -9.36 21.50 6.80
C LEU A 210 -9.39 22.72 5.87
N ILE A 211 -9.11 22.51 4.59
CA ILE A 211 -9.25 23.50 3.53
C ILE A 211 -10.35 23.06 2.56
N VAL A 212 -11.18 23.99 2.09
CA VAL A 212 -12.40 23.67 1.32
C VAL A 212 -12.45 24.53 0.07
N GLY A 213 -12.88 23.95 -1.05
CA GLY A 213 -13.20 24.69 -2.27
C GLY A 213 -12.24 24.48 -3.43
N GLU A 214 -12.55 25.09 -4.58
CA GLU A 214 -11.83 24.90 -5.83
C GLU A 214 -10.45 25.56 -5.80
N GLY A 215 -9.43 24.83 -6.25
CA GLY A 215 -8.02 25.25 -6.17
C GLY A 215 -7.54 25.52 -4.74
N ALA A 216 -8.29 25.16 -3.69
CA ALA A 216 -7.88 25.42 -2.30
C ALA A 216 -6.54 24.73 -1.98
N ASN A 217 -6.27 23.58 -2.60
CA ASN A 217 -5.01 22.85 -2.51
C ASN A 217 -3.80 23.65 -3.02
N GLU A 218 -3.92 24.36 -4.14
CA GLU A 218 -2.81 25.09 -4.76
C GLU A 218 -2.39 26.31 -3.93
N ALA A 219 -3.36 27.00 -3.33
CA ALA A 219 -3.13 28.18 -2.47
C ALA A 219 -3.07 27.83 -0.97
N ALA A 220 -2.99 26.55 -0.63
CA ALA A 220 -3.02 26.07 0.75
C ALA A 220 -1.79 26.53 1.55
N ALA A 221 -0.61 26.48 0.93
CA ALA A 221 0.65 26.85 1.56
C ALA A 221 0.61 28.32 2.04
N ASP A 222 0.26 29.25 1.15
CA ASP A 222 0.22 30.69 1.41
C ASP A 222 -0.69 31.04 2.60
N ILE A 223 -1.94 30.53 2.61
CA ILE A 223 -2.87 30.83 3.71
C ILE A 223 -2.46 30.14 5.01
N LEU A 224 -1.90 28.92 4.94
CA LEU A 224 -1.45 28.21 6.13
C LEU A 224 -0.19 28.83 6.74
N GLU A 225 0.68 29.45 5.96
CA GLU A 225 1.79 30.26 6.48
C GLU A 225 1.26 31.44 7.33
N LEU A 226 0.30 32.21 6.79
CA LEU A 226 -0.35 33.31 7.51
C LEU A 226 -1.08 32.86 8.80
N MET A 227 -1.62 31.64 8.81
CA MET A 227 -2.32 31.04 9.95
C MET A 227 -1.35 30.43 10.98
N ASN A 228 -0.21 29.86 10.53
CA ASN A 228 0.83 29.31 11.40
C ASN A 228 1.52 30.39 12.23
N ALA A 229 1.64 31.61 11.71
CA ALA A 229 2.05 32.79 12.46
C ALA A 229 1.06 33.16 13.61
N ARG A 230 -0.16 32.62 13.59
CA ARG A 230 -1.30 33.00 14.46
C ARG A 230 -1.92 31.77 15.15
N PRO A 231 -1.17 31.02 15.99
CA PRO A 231 -1.62 29.75 16.56
C PRO A 231 -2.93 29.86 17.37
N ALA A 232 -3.18 31.00 18.03
CA ALA A 232 -4.42 31.23 18.78
C ALA A 232 -5.67 31.32 17.87
N LEU A 233 -5.53 31.88 16.67
CA LEU A 233 -6.58 31.89 15.67
C LEU A 233 -6.76 30.48 15.07
N MET A 234 -5.64 29.84 14.69
CA MET A 234 -5.64 28.49 14.11
C MET A 234 -6.30 27.43 15.01
N GLN A 235 -6.15 27.54 16.34
CA GLN A 235 -6.87 26.68 17.30
C GLN A 235 -8.39 26.91 17.32
N LYS A 236 -8.85 28.14 17.06
CA LYS A 236 -10.27 28.50 16.96
C LYS A 236 -10.86 28.23 15.56
N THR A 237 -10.03 28.10 14.52
CA THR A 237 -10.46 27.74 13.15
C THR A 237 -11.03 26.33 13.07
N TYR A 238 -12.12 26.19 12.33
CA TYR A 238 -12.73 24.92 11.91
C TYR A 238 -12.31 24.58 10.47
N ALA A 239 -12.41 25.54 9.55
CA ALA A 239 -12.04 25.34 8.14
C ALA A 239 -11.56 26.65 7.49
N LEU A 240 -10.77 26.54 6.42
CA LEU A 240 -10.39 27.63 5.52
C LEU A 240 -11.10 27.40 4.18
N VAL A 241 -11.98 28.31 3.77
CA VAL A 241 -12.80 28.13 2.56
C VAL A 241 -12.31 29.06 1.45
N ARG A 242 -11.83 28.49 0.33
CA ARG A 242 -11.44 29.27 -0.85
C ARG A 242 -12.68 29.59 -1.68
N VAL A 243 -13.07 30.85 -1.70
CA VAL A 243 -14.27 31.34 -2.42
C VAL A 243 -13.87 31.96 -3.76
N ASN A 244 -14.56 31.54 -4.82
CA ASN A 244 -14.33 31.97 -6.21
C ASN A 244 -12.84 31.87 -6.65
N THR A 245 -12.11 30.89 -6.12
CA THR A 245 -10.69 30.63 -6.40
C THR A 245 -9.77 31.85 -6.14
N ARG A 246 -10.20 32.82 -5.31
CA ARG A 246 -9.51 34.11 -5.14
C ARG A 246 -9.40 34.60 -3.69
N ARG A 247 -10.46 34.46 -2.89
CA ARG A 247 -10.45 34.89 -1.49
C ARG A 247 -10.54 33.70 -0.54
N TRP A 248 -10.19 33.94 0.71
CA TRP A 248 -10.29 32.96 1.79
C TRP A 248 -11.27 33.45 2.85
N ASP A 249 -12.26 32.63 3.18
CA ASP A 249 -13.17 32.86 4.30
C ASP A 249 -12.75 31.86 5.42
N ILE A 250 -12.31 32.38 6.58
CA ILE A 250 -11.91 31.57 7.74
C ILE A 250 -13.16 31.28 8.57
N HIS A 251 -13.55 30.01 8.64
CA HIS A 251 -14.68 29.56 9.45
C HIS A 251 -14.16 29.13 10.82
N LEU A 252 -14.70 29.71 11.89
CA LEU A 252 -14.35 29.40 13.27
C LEU A 252 -15.30 28.37 13.89
N LYS A 253 -14.81 27.64 14.91
CA LYS A 253 -15.53 26.59 15.65
C LYS A 253 -16.77 27.08 16.40
N ASN A 254 -16.90 28.38 16.63
CA ASN A 254 -18.09 29.02 17.22
C ASN A 254 -19.12 29.47 16.15
N GLY A 255 -18.91 29.14 14.88
CA GLY A 255 -19.78 29.52 13.76
C GLY A 255 -19.46 30.89 13.14
N ALA A 256 -18.53 31.65 13.71
CA ALA A 256 -18.14 32.95 13.15
C ALA A 256 -17.35 32.79 11.85
N VAL A 257 -17.57 33.69 10.88
CA VAL A 257 -16.84 33.73 9.60
C VAL A 257 -16.02 35.01 9.50
N ILE A 258 -14.72 34.88 9.20
CA ILE A 258 -13.83 36.01 8.89
C ILE A 258 -13.56 36.00 7.39
N LYS A 259 -14.02 37.02 6.67
CA LYS A 259 -13.83 37.11 5.21
C LYS A 259 -12.57 37.89 4.89
N LEU A 260 -11.59 37.26 4.25
CA LEU A 260 -10.36 37.94 3.82
C LEU A 260 -10.50 38.57 2.44
N PRO A 261 -9.78 39.67 2.15
CA PRO A 261 -9.68 40.20 0.81
C PRO A 261 -8.91 39.25 -0.12
N ALA A 262 -9.11 39.39 -1.44
CA ALA A 262 -8.37 38.61 -2.44
C ALA A 262 -6.91 39.08 -2.63
N LEU A 263 -6.56 40.26 -2.09
CA LEU A 263 -5.24 40.89 -2.17
C LEU A 263 -4.83 41.39 -0.78
N ASN A 264 -3.53 41.53 -0.51
CA ASN A 264 -2.99 42.06 0.76
C ASN A 264 -3.50 41.33 2.02
N GLN A 265 -3.67 40.00 1.95
CA GLN A 265 -4.19 39.18 3.04
C GLN A 265 -3.39 39.35 4.34
N ASP A 266 -2.07 39.44 4.27
CA ASP A 266 -1.23 39.71 5.45
C ASP A 266 -1.59 41.03 6.15
N GLN A 267 -1.84 42.12 5.41
CA GLN A 267 -2.27 43.39 6.00
C GLN A 267 -3.65 43.29 6.66
N ALA A 268 -4.57 42.54 6.07
CA ALA A 268 -5.89 42.28 6.68
C ALA A 268 -5.76 41.46 7.97
N MET A 269 -4.90 40.45 7.97
CA MET A 269 -4.61 39.62 9.15
C MET A 269 -3.91 40.42 10.25
N GLY A 270 -2.97 41.32 9.92
CA GLY A 270 -2.33 42.21 10.89
C GLY A 270 -3.32 43.18 11.58
N ARG A 271 -4.40 43.58 10.91
CA ARG A 271 -5.49 44.36 11.53
C ARG A 271 -6.37 43.49 12.41
N LEU A 272 -6.66 42.26 11.98
CA LEU A 272 -7.37 41.28 12.80
C LEU A 272 -6.62 41.04 14.12
N ASP A 273 -5.29 40.91 14.08
CA ASP A 273 -4.45 40.77 15.28
C ASP A 273 -4.61 41.97 16.24
N MET A 274 -4.57 43.20 15.71
CA MET A 274 -4.78 44.42 16.51
C MET A 274 -6.17 44.45 17.16
N LEU A 275 -7.22 44.07 16.42
CA LEU A 275 -8.59 44.00 16.93
C LEU A 275 -8.74 42.92 18.02
N MET A 276 -8.16 41.74 17.78
CA MET A 276 -8.15 40.62 18.72
C MET A 276 -7.47 41.01 20.04
N ALA A 277 -6.35 41.74 19.98
CA ALA A 277 -5.63 42.23 21.15
C ALA A 277 -6.41 43.31 21.93
N GLN A 278 -7.10 44.22 21.23
CA GLN A 278 -7.80 45.36 21.86
C GLN A 278 -9.16 44.98 22.47
N HIS A 279 -9.95 44.15 21.79
CA HIS A 279 -11.37 43.96 22.12
C HIS A 279 -11.74 42.52 22.52
N ARG A 280 -10.79 41.57 22.55
CA ARG A 280 -11.04 40.12 22.74
C ARG A 280 -12.16 39.61 21.82
N VAL A 281 -12.17 40.09 20.57
CA VAL A 281 -13.30 39.93 19.62
C VAL A 281 -13.76 38.47 19.49
N LEU A 282 -12.82 37.53 19.44
CA LEU A 282 -13.13 36.09 19.30
C LEU A 282 -13.80 35.44 20.52
N ASP A 283 -13.93 36.15 21.64
CA ASP A 283 -14.56 35.66 22.87
C ASP A 283 -15.98 36.23 23.08
N GLN A 284 -16.40 37.25 22.30
CA GLN A 284 -17.70 37.93 22.46
C GLN A 284 -18.83 37.47 21.51
N GLY A 285 -18.61 36.44 20.71
CA GLY A 285 -19.70 35.81 19.92
C GLY A 285 -20.25 36.67 18.78
N PHE A 286 -19.40 37.02 17.81
CA PHE A 286 -19.83 37.63 16.55
C PHE A 286 -20.18 36.54 15.51
N ALA A 287 -21.07 36.85 14.56
CA ALA A 287 -21.34 35.99 13.40
C ALA A 287 -20.33 36.22 12.28
N GLU A 288 -19.96 37.47 12.03
CA GLU A 288 -19.16 37.80 10.85
C GLU A 288 -18.17 38.94 11.13
N ILE A 289 -16.96 38.82 10.58
CA ILE A 289 -15.95 39.87 10.52
C ILE A 289 -15.54 40.02 9.05
N ASP A 290 -16.00 41.09 8.41
CA ASP A 290 -15.66 41.39 7.02
C ASP A 290 -14.42 42.30 6.96
N LEU A 291 -13.37 41.81 6.29
CA LEU A 291 -12.11 42.51 6.02
C LEU A 291 -11.91 42.81 4.52
N LEU A 292 -12.96 42.70 3.68
CA LEU A 292 -12.88 42.94 2.24
C LEU A 292 -12.49 44.38 1.89
N ASP A 293 -12.99 45.37 2.64
CA ASP A 293 -12.69 46.78 2.42
C ASP A 293 -11.36 47.16 3.13
N PRO A 294 -10.34 47.64 2.40
CA PRO A 294 -9.11 48.13 3.00
C PRO A 294 -9.28 49.27 4.01
N ASN A 295 -10.43 49.94 4.07
CA ASN A 295 -10.70 51.09 4.95
C ASN A 295 -11.91 50.90 5.88
N ALA A 296 -12.72 49.84 5.73
CA ALA A 296 -13.90 49.59 6.56
C ALA A 296 -13.93 48.16 7.11
N LEU A 297 -13.99 48.05 8.44
CA LEU A 297 -14.26 46.79 9.13
C LEU A 297 -15.75 46.70 9.42
N GLN A 298 -16.44 45.69 8.89
CA GLN A 298 -17.82 45.40 9.29
C GLN A 298 -17.84 44.19 10.22
N VAL A 299 -18.41 44.35 11.40
CA VAL A 299 -18.59 43.26 12.38
C VAL A 299 -20.08 43.05 12.60
N VAL A 300 -20.57 41.86 12.28
CA VAL A 300 -21.99 41.48 12.47
C VAL A 300 -22.11 40.63 13.74
N PRO A 301 -22.84 41.09 14.78
CA PRO A 301 -23.11 40.30 15.97
C PRO A 301 -23.92 39.04 15.67
N LEU A 302 -23.71 37.97 16.45
CA LEU A 302 -24.38 36.68 16.24
C LEU A 302 -25.92 36.77 16.32
N GLU A 303 -26.43 37.63 17.20
CA GLU A 303 -27.87 37.88 17.36
C GLU A 303 -28.50 38.49 16.10
N THR A 304 -27.77 39.35 15.37
CA THR A 304 -28.26 39.97 14.13
C THR A 304 -28.37 38.95 13.00
N HIS A 305 -27.43 38.00 12.92
CA HIS A 305 -27.45 36.96 11.89
C HIS A 305 -28.57 35.94 12.11
N ALA A 306 -28.82 35.56 13.38
CA ALA A 306 -29.97 34.74 13.75
C ALA A 306 -31.31 35.42 13.42
N ALA A 307 -31.43 36.72 13.66
CA ALA A 307 -32.64 37.48 13.34
C ALA A 307 -32.92 37.59 11.83
N GLN A 308 -31.87 37.71 11.00
CA GLN A 308 -32.01 37.78 9.53
C GLN A 308 -32.36 36.42 8.92
N SER A 309 -31.78 35.33 9.42
CA SER A 309 -32.10 33.97 8.96
C SER A 309 -33.49 33.47 9.39
N ALA A 310 -34.14 34.15 10.34
CA ALA A 310 -35.47 33.82 10.84
C ALA A 310 -36.63 34.59 10.15
N GLN A 311 -36.34 35.52 9.23
CA GLN A 311 -37.39 36.23 8.47
C GLN A 311 -37.94 35.34 7.34
N PRO A 312 -39.23 34.94 7.35
CA PRO A 312 -39.80 34.21 6.24
C PRO A 312 -39.85 35.11 4.99
N ALA A 313 -39.53 34.52 3.83
CA ALA A 313 -39.58 35.23 2.56
C ALA A 313 -40.99 35.82 2.33
N PRO A 314 -41.10 37.07 1.80
CA PRO A 314 -42.39 37.63 1.44
C PRO A 314 -43.03 36.77 0.36
N SER A 315 -44.25 36.30 0.62
CA SER A 315 -45.06 35.56 -0.34
C SER A 315 -45.39 36.45 -1.53
N LEU A 316 -44.93 36.04 -2.72
CA LEU A 316 -45.40 36.51 -4.03
C LEU A 316 -46.52 35.59 -4.53
#